data_AF-A0AAP3E720-F1
#
_entry.id   AF-A0AAP3E720-F1
#
_cell.length_a   1.000
_cell.length_b   1.000
_cell.length_c   1.000
_cell.angle_alpha   90.00
_cell.angle_beta   90.00
_cell.angle_gamma   90.00
#
_symmetry.space_group_name_H-M   'P 1'
#
loop_
_entity.id
_entity.type
_entity.pdbx_description
1 polymer ?
#
loop_
_entity_poly.entity_id
_entity_poly.type
_entity_poly.pdbx_seq_one_letter_code
_entity_poly.pdbx_strand_id
1 'polypeptide(L)'
;MTLTQSHRILLVFGAVAVFSLLIGFVLGGYVFAPEESESPPEPAAFTAESSLHDDRIVHTFTPNVDHPLEYRVSYHVQSEPGSTIEAVENSTESLSSDTPFVIELEDREPDTEYWVDIRIYDEVDRLVFDARISVGS
;
A
#
# COMPACT_ATOMS: atom_id res chain seq x y z
N MET A 1 -85.58 -12.78 -29.67
CA MET A 1 -86.72 -12.27 -28.90
C MET A 1 -86.40 -12.48 -27.42
N THR A 2 -86.21 -11.37 -26.68
CA THR A 2 -86.47 -11.13 -25.22
C THR A 2 -86.24 -12.29 -24.22
N LEU A 3 -85.21 -12.32 -23.36
CA LEU A 3 -84.83 -11.47 -22.19
C LEU A 3 -85.52 -11.88 -20.86
N THR A 4 -84.74 -12.37 -19.90
CA THR A 4 -84.89 -12.24 -18.42
C THR A 4 -83.64 -12.83 -17.77
N GLN A 5 -82.61 -12.07 -17.34
CA GLN A 5 -82.51 -11.20 -16.16
C GLN A 5 -82.99 -11.92 -14.88
N SER A 6 -82.11 -12.28 -13.94
CA SER A 6 -81.88 -11.56 -12.67
C SER A 6 -80.75 -12.25 -11.88
N HIS A 7 -79.58 -11.62 -11.69
CA HIS A 7 -79.18 -10.78 -10.54
C HIS A 7 -78.86 -11.50 -9.21
N ARG A 8 -77.57 -11.48 -8.84
CA ARG A 8 -76.92 -11.34 -7.51
C ARG A 8 -75.45 -11.80 -7.67
N ILE A 9 -74.43 -10.97 -7.95
CA ILE A 9 -73.83 -9.84 -7.23
C ILE A 9 -73.56 -10.13 -5.74
N LEU A 10 -72.31 -10.49 -5.44
CA LEU A 10 -71.52 -10.07 -4.27
C LEU A 10 -70.04 -10.16 -4.71
N LEU A 11 -69.40 -9.05 -5.10
CA LEU A 11 -68.37 -8.31 -4.33
C LEU A 11 -67.23 -9.24 -3.86
N VAL A 12 -65.96 -9.05 -4.25
CA VAL A 12 -65.06 -7.92 -3.86
C VAL A 12 -63.84 -7.98 -4.81
N PHE A 13 -63.65 -7.03 -5.74
CA PHE A 13 -62.64 -5.93 -5.71
C PHE A 13 -61.32 -6.26 -4.98
N GLY A 14 -60.11 -6.05 -5.48
CA GLY A 14 -59.62 -5.34 -6.65
C GLY A 14 -58.15 -5.75 -6.89
N ALA A 15 -57.67 -5.56 -8.12
CA ALA A 15 -56.72 -4.49 -8.47
C ALA A 15 -55.26 -4.94 -8.16
N VAL A 16 -54.27 -4.91 -9.05
CA VAL A 16 -53.96 -3.98 -10.13
C VAL A 16 -53.04 -4.71 -11.12
N ALA A 17 -53.18 -4.38 -12.39
CA ALA A 17 -52.33 -4.79 -13.49
C ALA A 17 -50.86 -4.40 -13.30
N VAL A 18 -49.93 -5.28 -13.66
CA VAL A 18 -48.65 -4.85 -14.23
C VAL A 18 -48.49 -5.51 -15.59
N PHE A 19 -48.46 -4.61 -16.57
CA PHE A 19 -48.34 -4.80 -18.00
C PHE A 19 -46.93 -5.28 -18.39
N SER A 20 -46.82 -5.75 -19.63
CA SER A 20 -45.59 -5.93 -20.45
C SER A 20 -44.98 -7.34 -20.35
N LEU A 21 -45.20 -8.28 -21.28
CA LEU A 21 -45.16 -8.24 -22.75
C LEU A 21 -43.77 -7.90 -23.33
N LEU A 22 -43.11 -8.97 -23.79
CA LEU A 22 -42.30 -9.09 -25.02
C LEU A 22 -40.85 -8.53 -25.10
N ILE A 23 -39.96 -9.48 -25.44
CA ILE A 23 -38.82 -9.43 -26.38
C ILE A 23 -37.42 -9.11 -25.80
N GLY A 24 -36.49 -10.05 -26.02
CA GLY A 24 -35.06 -9.77 -25.96
C GLY A 24 -34.17 -11.01 -25.94
N PHE A 25 -34.19 -11.84 -26.98
CA PHE A 25 -33.13 -12.83 -27.21
C PHE A 25 -31.90 -12.09 -27.76
N VAL A 26 -30.81 -11.99 -26.99
CA VAL A 26 -29.49 -11.59 -27.52
C VAL A 26 -28.41 -12.47 -26.89
N LEU A 27 -27.82 -13.32 -27.73
CA LEU A 27 -26.50 -13.94 -27.55
C LEU A 27 -25.45 -12.84 -27.40
N GLY A 28 -24.60 -12.89 -26.37
CA GLY A 28 -23.52 -11.92 -26.23
C GLY A 28 -22.58 -12.24 -25.09
N GLY A 29 -21.55 -13.05 -25.41
CA GLY A 29 -20.25 -13.12 -24.72
C GLY A 29 -20.23 -12.98 -23.21
N TYR A 30 -20.19 -14.11 -22.51
CA TYR A 30 -19.51 -14.15 -21.22
C TYR A 30 -18.02 -13.93 -21.49
N VAL A 31 -17.58 -12.67 -21.47
CA VAL A 31 -16.16 -12.35 -21.42
C VAL A 31 -15.75 -12.68 -20.00
N PHE A 32 -15.20 -13.88 -19.79
CA PHE A 32 -14.24 -14.05 -18.71
C PHE A 32 -13.09 -13.10 -19.06
N ALA A 33 -13.03 -11.94 -18.42
CA ALA A 33 -11.74 -11.33 -18.22
C ALA A 33 -10.89 -12.41 -17.52
N PRO A 34 -9.69 -12.76 -18.02
CA PRO A 34 -8.81 -13.58 -17.22
C PRO A 34 -8.67 -12.84 -15.89
N GLU A 35 -9.06 -13.47 -14.79
CA GLU A 35 -8.54 -13.06 -13.49
C GLU A 35 -7.05 -13.37 -13.58
N GLU A 36 -6.28 -12.39 -14.06
CA GLU A 36 -4.84 -12.39 -13.85
C GLU A 36 -4.69 -12.45 -12.35
N SER A 37 -4.38 -13.64 -11.84
CA SER A 37 -3.93 -13.80 -10.49
C SER A 37 -2.57 -13.12 -10.45
N GLU A 38 -2.59 -11.80 -10.24
CA GLU A 38 -1.40 -11.00 -9.99
C GLU A 38 -0.85 -11.48 -8.66
N SER A 39 -0.03 -12.53 -8.74
CA SER A 39 0.80 -12.91 -7.62
C SER A 39 1.55 -11.65 -7.20
N PRO A 40 1.56 -11.31 -5.90
CA PRO A 40 2.20 -10.08 -5.45
C PRO A 40 3.64 -10.06 -5.95
N PRO A 41 4.17 -8.88 -6.36
CA PRO A 41 5.50 -8.79 -6.91
C PRO A 41 6.52 -9.42 -5.96
N GLU A 42 7.61 -9.96 -6.51
CA GLU A 42 8.71 -10.43 -5.66
C GLU A 42 9.26 -9.27 -4.83
N PRO A 43 9.60 -9.47 -3.55
CA PRO A 43 10.12 -8.39 -2.71
C PRO A 43 11.47 -7.90 -3.25
N ALA A 44 11.64 -6.59 -3.31
CA ALA A 44 12.91 -5.98 -3.67
C ALA A 44 13.97 -6.26 -2.60
N ALA A 45 15.17 -6.64 -3.02
CA ALA A 45 16.34 -6.69 -2.14
C ALA A 45 16.87 -5.27 -1.90
N PHE A 46 17.36 -4.99 -0.69
CA PHE A 46 17.98 -3.72 -0.33
C PHE A 46 19.48 -3.88 -0.07
N THR A 47 20.25 -2.88 -0.45
CA THR A 47 21.62 -2.67 0.02
C THR A 47 21.68 -1.48 0.96
N ALA A 48 22.61 -1.52 1.91
CA ALA A 48 22.84 -0.42 2.85
C ALA A 48 24.31 -0.06 2.90
N GLU A 49 24.60 1.23 2.83
CA GLU A 49 25.95 1.80 2.87
C GLU A 49 25.99 2.95 3.88
N SER A 50 27.12 3.10 4.56
CA SER A 50 27.32 4.16 5.55
C SER A 50 28.63 4.88 5.29
N SER A 51 28.59 6.21 5.32
CA SER A 51 29.76 7.07 5.15
C SER A 51 29.92 7.99 6.37
N LEU A 52 31.12 8.02 6.93
CA LEU A 52 31.51 8.89 8.02
C LEU A 52 32.26 10.10 7.45
N HIS A 53 31.79 11.30 7.75
CA HIS A 53 32.45 12.56 7.44
C HIS A 53 32.89 13.25 8.73
N ASP A 54 33.56 14.40 8.63
CA ASP A 54 34.05 15.13 9.81
C ASP A 54 32.89 15.63 10.69
N ASP A 55 31.83 16.16 10.08
CA ASP A 55 30.70 16.81 10.73
C ASP A 55 29.36 16.07 10.60
N ARG A 56 29.33 15.00 9.79
CA ARG A 56 28.09 14.27 9.51
C ARG A 56 28.28 12.77 9.27
N ILE A 57 27.19 12.02 9.39
CA ILE A 57 27.08 10.61 8.97
C ILE A 57 25.98 10.51 7.93
N VAL A 58 26.24 9.75 6.86
CA VAL A 58 25.26 9.51 5.79
C VAL A 58 25.01 8.01 5.68
N HIS A 59 23.76 7.59 5.83
CA HIS A 59 23.30 6.24 5.56
C HIS A 59 22.45 6.22 4.31
N THR A 60 22.77 5.32 3.37
CA THR A 60 22.05 5.18 2.10
C THR A 60 21.49 3.77 1.99
N PHE A 61 20.19 3.66 1.72
CA PHE A 61 19.45 2.42 1.56
C PHE A 61 18.87 2.36 0.15
N THR A 62 19.36 1.42 -0.64
CA THR A 62 19.07 1.36 -2.08
C THR A 62 18.30 0.08 -2.39
N PRO A 63 17.04 0.17 -2.85
CA PRO A 63 16.36 -1.00 -3.38
C PRO A 63 16.93 -1.38 -4.75
N ASN A 64 17.04 -2.68 -5.02
CA ASN A 64 17.46 -3.23 -6.31
C ASN A 64 16.29 -3.28 -7.30
N VAL A 65 15.75 -2.11 -7.65
CA VAL A 65 14.66 -1.92 -8.61
C VAL A 65 14.91 -0.68 -9.45
N ASP A 66 14.78 -0.81 -10.77
CA ASP A 66 15.08 0.28 -11.72
C ASP A 66 13.99 1.35 -11.81
N HIS A 67 12.79 1.07 -11.28
CA HIS A 67 11.65 1.99 -11.31
C HIS A 67 11.20 2.34 -9.89
N PRO A 68 10.66 3.55 -9.67
CA PRO A 68 10.18 3.93 -8.36
C PRO A 68 9.04 3.04 -7.88
N LEU A 69 9.18 2.52 -6.65
CA LEU A 69 8.15 1.80 -5.92
C LEU A 69 7.86 2.51 -4.61
N GLU A 70 6.64 2.35 -4.10
CA GLU A 70 6.24 2.90 -2.82
C GLU A 70 6.70 1.97 -1.68
N TYR A 71 7.35 2.56 -0.68
CA TYR A 71 7.78 1.88 0.53
C TYR A 71 7.33 2.66 1.76
N ARG A 72 7.10 1.94 2.86
CA ARG A 72 6.94 2.55 4.17
C ARG A 72 8.20 2.37 4.99
N VAL A 73 8.77 3.46 5.45
CA VAL A 73 10.03 3.52 6.20
C VAL A 73 9.78 4.01 7.63
N SER A 74 10.30 3.29 8.61
CA SER A 74 10.45 3.75 10.00
C SER A 74 11.92 3.68 10.38
N TYR A 75 12.46 4.72 11.01
CA TYR A 75 13.83 4.69 11.52
C TYR A 75 14.02 5.53 12.78
N HIS A 76 14.96 5.10 13.63
CA HIS A 76 15.35 5.77 14.86
C HIS A 76 16.86 5.97 14.87
N VAL A 77 17.30 7.22 15.06
CA VAL A 77 18.70 7.60 15.22
C VAL A 77 18.97 7.87 16.69
N GLN A 78 20.03 7.26 17.23
CA GLN A 78 20.42 7.37 18.65
C GLN A 78 21.92 7.60 18.76
N SER A 79 22.35 8.33 19.79
CA SER A 79 23.76 8.41 20.23
C SER A 79 23.96 7.66 21.54
N GLU A 80 25.14 7.12 21.80
CA GLU A 80 25.56 6.76 23.16
C GLU A 80 26.19 7.95 23.90
N PRO A 81 25.86 8.20 25.19
CA PRO A 81 24.91 7.46 26.02
C PRO A 81 23.50 8.05 26.01
N GLY A 82 22.65 7.60 25.07
CA GLY A 82 21.24 7.32 25.33
C GLY A 82 20.20 8.32 24.85
N SER A 83 20.51 9.26 23.94
CA SER A 83 19.49 10.16 23.41
C SER A 83 19.07 9.76 22.01
N THR A 84 17.75 9.57 21.83
CA THR A 84 17.14 9.57 20.50
C THR A 84 17.30 10.96 19.91
N ILE A 85 17.96 11.02 18.76
CA ILE A 85 18.22 12.24 18.00
C ILE A 85 17.05 12.49 17.05
N GLU A 86 16.64 11.45 16.34
CA GLU A 86 15.58 11.50 15.36
C GLU A 86 14.78 10.19 15.39
N ALA A 87 13.47 10.30 15.18
CA ALA A 87 12.61 9.15 14.99
C ALA A 87 11.54 9.50 13.96
N VAL A 88 11.48 8.70 12.91
CA VAL A 88 10.44 8.76 11.87
C VAL A 88 9.68 7.45 11.89
N GLU A 89 8.36 7.57 11.87
CA GLU A 89 7.46 6.43 11.90
C GLU A 89 6.57 6.43 10.66
N ASN A 90 6.59 5.31 9.94
CA ASN A 90 5.64 5.04 8.86
C ASN A 90 5.63 6.12 7.76
N SER A 91 6.80 6.66 7.38
CA SER A 91 6.92 7.58 6.24
C SER A 91 6.76 6.81 4.95
N THR A 92 5.93 7.32 4.04
CA THR A 92 5.79 6.75 2.69
C THR A 92 6.81 7.41 1.77
N GLU A 93 7.67 6.60 1.15
CA GLU A 93 8.76 7.03 0.28
C GLU A 93 8.65 6.35 -1.09
N SER A 94 8.99 7.08 -2.15
CA SER A 94 9.09 6.52 -3.50
C SER A 94 10.56 6.29 -3.86
N LEU A 95 10.99 5.03 -3.84
CA LEU A 95 12.41 4.65 -3.90
C LEU A 95 12.71 3.79 -5.14
N SER A 96 13.92 3.92 -5.65
CA SER A 96 14.50 3.10 -6.73
C SER A 96 16.02 3.05 -6.61
N SER A 97 16.71 2.30 -7.47
CA SER A 97 18.17 2.29 -7.52
C SER A 97 18.79 3.67 -7.81
N ASP A 98 18.07 4.54 -8.54
CA ASP A 98 18.51 5.92 -8.83
C ASP A 98 18.05 6.94 -7.77
N THR A 99 17.06 6.59 -6.96
CA THR A 99 16.50 7.44 -5.88
C THR A 99 16.47 6.64 -4.58
N PRO A 100 17.62 6.49 -3.90
CA PRO A 100 17.70 5.73 -2.66
C PRO A 100 17.14 6.54 -1.49
N PHE A 101 16.85 5.84 -0.38
CA PHE A 101 16.52 6.49 0.88
C PHE A 101 17.80 6.90 1.60
N VAL A 102 17.86 8.14 2.08
CA VAL A 102 19.05 8.71 2.72
C VAL A 102 18.69 9.25 4.09
N ILE A 103 19.43 8.84 5.12
CA ILE A 103 19.41 9.44 6.45
C ILE A 103 20.73 10.19 6.61
N GLU A 104 20.65 11.49 6.87
CA GLU A 104 21.80 12.33 7.17
C GLU A 104 21.74 12.79 8.62
N LEU A 105 22.75 12.44 9.40
CA LEU A 105 22.95 12.96 10.75
C LEU A 105 23.98 14.07 10.68
N GLU A 106 23.53 15.31 10.81
CA GLU A 106 24.38 16.51 10.89
C GLU A 106 24.89 16.76 12.31
N ASP A 107 25.88 17.65 12.43
CA ASP A 107 26.46 18.12 13.70
C ASP A 107 26.90 16.98 14.63
N ARG A 108 27.54 15.95 14.08
CA ARG A 108 28.00 14.81 14.89
C ARG A 108 29.08 15.26 15.89
N GLU A 109 29.03 14.68 17.08
CA GLU A 109 30.08 14.81 18.07
C GLU A 109 31.23 13.85 17.72
N PRO A 110 32.50 14.31 17.82
CA PRO A 110 33.65 13.42 17.68
C PRO A 110 33.68 12.41 18.85
N ASP A 111 34.20 11.22 18.60
CA ASP A 111 34.32 10.14 19.59
C ASP A 111 32.97 9.63 20.16
N THR A 112 31.86 9.89 19.46
CA THR A 112 30.51 9.42 19.80
C THR A 112 30.07 8.31 18.84
N GLU A 113 29.54 7.20 19.39
CA GLU A 113 28.89 6.15 18.60
C GLU A 113 27.42 6.47 18.36
N TYR A 114 27.00 6.36 17.10
CA TYR A 114 25.62 6.53 16.66
C TYR A 114 25.05 5.23 16.13
N TRP A 115 23.74 5.06 16.32
CA TRP A 115 22.99 3.88 15.92
C TRP A 115 21.78 4.31 15.10
N VAL A 116 21.53 3.59 14.00
CA VAL A 116 20.30 3.70 13.21
C VAL A 116 19.59 2.35 13.20
N ASP A 117 18.41 2.31 13.82
CA ASP A 117 17.47 1.19 13.70
C ASP A 117 16.48 1.55 12.57
N ILE A 118 16.41 0.75 11.51
CA ILE A 118 15.55 1.02 10.34
C ILE A 118 14.74 -0.21 9.94
N ARG A 119 13.48 0.04 9.55
CA ARG A 119 12.57 -0.95 8.97
C ARG A 119 11.92 -0.39 7.72
N ILE A 120 11.90 -1.20 6.67
CA ILE A 120 11.29 -0.85 5.38
C ILE A 120 10.28 -1.92 5.00
N TYR A 121 9.07 -1.49 4.68
CA TYR A 121 7.97 -2.32 4.19
C TYR A 121 7.65 -1.94 2.74
N ASP A 122 7.26 -2.91 1.93
CA ASP A 122 6.76 -2.65 0.57
C ASP A 122 5.28 -2.23 0.56
N GLU A 123 4.74 -1.99 -0.64
CA GLU A 123 3.36 -1.55 -0.87
C GLU A 123 2.27 -2.51 -0.34
N VAL A 124 2.60 -3.78 -0.11
CA VAL A 124 1.70 -4.81 0.43
C VAL A 124 2.02 -5.16 1.89
N ASP A 125 2.67 -4.24 2.61
CA ASP A 125 2.99 -4.35 4.03
C ASP A 125 3.97 -5.48 4.41
N ARG A 126 4.76 -6.00 3.45
CA ARG A 126 5.79 -6.99 3.75
C ARG A 126 7.08 -6.29 4.20
N LEU A 127 7.66 -6.75 5.31
CA LEU A 127 8.97 -6.30 5.76
C LEU A 127 10.05 -6.79 4.79
N VAL A 128 10.71 -5.87 4.10
CA VAL A 128 11.74 -6.16 3.08
C VAL A 128 13.15 -5.80 3.55
N PHE A 129 13.27 -4.95 4.57
CA PHE A 129 14.55 -4.62 5.19
C PHE A 129 14.38 -4.31 6.69
N ASP A 130 15.26 -4.86 7.51
CA ASP A 130 15.33 -4.64 8.96
C ASP A 130 16.79 -4.70 9.39
N ALA A 131 17.31 -3.57 9.89
CA ALA A 131 18.71 -3.48 10.27
C ALA A 131 18.92 -2.52 11.44
N ARG A 132 19.96 -2.83 12.22
CA ARG A 132 20.57 -1.91 13.17
C ARG A 132 22.01 -1.68 12.75
N ILE A 133 22.34 -0.44 12.41
CA ILE A 133 23.66 -0.04 11.91
C ILE A 133 24.30 0.87 12.95
N SER A 134 25.55 0.59 13.35
CA SER A 134 26.33 1.53 14.16
C SER A 134 27.43 2.19 13.33
N VAL A 135 27.60 3.49 13.54
CA VAL A 135 28.66 4.30 12.96
C VAL A 135 29.13 5.31 13.99
N GLY A 136 30.44 5.36 14.19
CA GLY A 136 31.09 6.27 15.12
C GLY A 136 32.39 5.66 15.60
N SER A 137 33.35 6.50 15.95
CA SER A 137 34.67 6.14 16.45
C SER A 137 35.23 7.34 17.19
#